data_AF-A0A4R6X0T9-F1
#
_entry.id   AF-A0A4R6X0T9-F1
#
_cell.length_a   1.000
_cell.length_b   1.000
_cell.length_c   1.000
_cell.angle_alpha   90.00
_cell.angle_beta   90.00
_cell.angle_gamma   90.00
#
_symmetry.space_group_name_H-M   'P 1'
#
loop_
_entity.id
_entity.type
_entity.pdbx_description
1 polymer ?
#
loop_
_entity_poly.entity_id
_entity_poly.type
_entity_poly.pdbx_seq_one_letter_code
_entity_poly.pdbx_strand_id
1 'polypeptide(L)' 'MIKPNLHPWDRALRGIIGVVVIAFALFNGDFLEEPVIEILLFIFGALNLVSLATGWCPVYSIANIDTRSK' A
#
# COMPACT_ATOMS: atom_id res chain seq x y z
N MET A 1 1.41 -20.36 1.03
CA MET A 1 1.17 -19.49 2.19
C MET A 1 2.13 -18.31 2.08
N ILE A 2 1.65 -17.08 1.89
CA ILE A 2 2.52 -15.90 1.81
C ILE A 2 3.14 -15.71 3.19
N LYS A 3 4.47 -15.69 3.28
CA LYS A 3 5.16 -15.46 4.55
C LYS A 3 5.03 -13.96 4.86
N PRO A 4 4.43 -13.56 6.01
CA PRO A 4 4.38 -12.15 6.38
C PRO A 4 5.80 -11.57 6.42
N ASN A 5 6.02 -10.28 6.17
CA ASN A 5 7.34 -9.65 6.33
C ASN A 5 7.24 -8.27 7.01
N LEU A 6 6.05 -7.92 7.50
CA LEU A 6 5.76 -6.64 8.11
C LEU A 6 5.50 -6.80 9.59
N HIS A 7 6.05 -5.89 10.39
CA HIS A 7 5.60 -5.66 11.77
C HIS A 7 4.11 -5.22 11.76
N PRO A 8 3.30 -5.54 12.80
CA PRO A 8 1.91 -5.12 12.87
C PRO A 8 1.70 -3.60 12.74
N TRP A 9 2.66 -2.81 13.23
CA TRP A 9 2.61 -1.34 13.14
C TRP A 9 2.81 -0.85 11.70
N ASP A 10 3.80 -1.39 10.98
CA ASP A 10 4.02 -1.09 9.57
C ASP A 10 2.81 -1.51 8.72
N ARG A 11 2.22 -2.65 9.05
CA ARG A 11 1.01 -3.16 8.40
C ARG A 11 -0.17 -2.21 8.59
N ALA A 12 -0.38 -1.73 9.81
CA ALA A 12 -1.46 -0.79 10.13
C ALA A 12 -1.25 0.57 9.43
N LEU A 13 -0.03 1.12 9.49
CA LEU A 13 0.30 2.39 8.83
C LEU A 13 0.09 2.30 7.31
N ARG A 14 0.55 1.21 6.68
CA ARG A 14 0.29 0.95 5.26
C ARG A 14 -1.21 0.85 4.98
N GLY A 15 -1.97 0.17 5.83
CA GLY A 15 -3.43 0.14 5.71
C GLY A 15 -4.06 1.52 5.69
N ILE A 16 -3.69 2.38 6.65
CA ILE A 16 -4.19 3.76 6.74
C ILE A 16 -3.81 4.54 5.48
N ILE A 17 -2.54 4.49 5.05
CA ILE A 17 -2.07 5.16 3.84
C ILE A 17 -2.83 4.65 2.61
N GLY A 18 -3.02 3.33 2.48
CA GLY A 18 -3.72 2.73 1.35
C GLY A 18 -5.18 3.18 1.26
N VAL A 19 -5.91 3.18 2.38
CA VAL A 19 -7.29 3.67 2.44
C VAL A 19 -7.37 5.15 2.09
N VAL A 20 -6.50 5.98 2.68
CA VAL A 20 -6.50 7.43 2.44
C VAL A 20 -6.19 7.75 0.98
N VAL A 21 -5.20 7.11 0.39
CA VAL A 21 -4.81 7.35 -1.01
C VAL A 21 -5.92 6.94 -1.98
N ILE A 22 -6.53 5.76 -1.79
CA ILE A 22 -7.63 5.31 -2.65
C ILE A 22 -8.85 6.22 -2.49
N ALA A 23 -9.20 6.57 -1.25
CA ALA A 23 -10.30 7.50 -1.02
C ALA A 23 -10.02 8.85 -1.69
N PHE A 24 -8.79 9.37 -1.56
CA PHE A 24 -8.39 10.61 -2.21
C PHE A 24 -8.53 10.53 -3.73
N ALA A 25 -8.00 9.48 -4.36
CA ALA A 25 -8.10 9.28 -5.80
C ALA A 25 -9.56 9.13 -6.28
N LEU A 26 -10.41 8.42 -5.53
CA LEU A 26 -11.83 8.23 -5.87
C LEU A 26 -12.66 9.51 -5.73
N PHE A 27 -12.41 10.33 -4.70
CA PHE A 27 -13.20 11.52 -4.41
C PHE A 27 -12.63 12.81 -5.02
N ASN A 28 -11.37 12.79 -5.47
CA ASN A 28 -10.67 13.94 -6.05
C ASN A 28 -10.03 13.58 -7.40
N GLY A 29 -10.62 12.66 -8.16
CA GLY A 29 -10.15 12.31 -9.51
C GLY A 29 -10.02 13.54 -10.41
N ASP A 30 -10.96 14.48 -10.32
CA ASP A 30 -10.93 15.74 -11.08
C ASP A 30 -9.74 16.66 -10.71
N PHE A 31 -9.17 16.51 -9.51
CA PHE A 31 -7.95 17.22 -9.11
C PHE A 31 -6.69 16.60 -9.74
N LEU A 32 -6.77 15.33 -10.13
CA LEU A 32 -5.71 14.60 -10.80
C LEU A 32 -5.89 14.76 -12.32
N GLU A 33 -5.53 15.95 -12.83
CA GLU A 33 -5.67 16.30 -14.26
C GLU A 33 -4.94 15.32 -15.21
N GLU A 34 -3.93 14.60 -14.69
CA GLU A 34 -3.14 13.63 -15.43
C GLU A 34 -3.54 12.17 -15.12
N PRO A 35 -4.05 11.41 -16.11
CA PRO A 35 -4.53 10.04 -15.89
C PRO A 35 -3.43 9.08 -15.42
N VAL A 36 -2.17 9.38 -15.74
CA VAL A 36 -1.03 8.58 -15.28
C VAL A 36 -0.88 8.67 -13.76
N ILE A 37 -1.08 9.85 -13.17
CA ILE A 37 -0.95 10.05 -11.71
C ILE A 37 -2.06 9.30 -10.98
N GLU A 38 -3.29 9.38 -11.48
CA GLU A 38 -4.44 8.65 -10.92
C GLU A 38 -4.17 7.15 -10.88
N ILE A 39 -3.73 6.56 -11.99
CA ILE A 39 -3.40 5.12 -12.08
C ILE A 39 -2.28 4.75 -11.08
N LEU A 40 -1.24 5.57 -10.97
CA LEU A 40 -0.14 5.32 -10.02
C LEU A 40 -0.61 5.37 -8.57
N LEU A 41 -1.50 6.30 -8.22
CA LEU A 41 -2.08 6.39 -6.87
C LEU A 41 -2.96 5.17 -6.57
N PHE A 42 -3.76 4.71 -7.53
CA PHE A 42 -4.54 3.49 -7.37
C PHE A 42 -3.66 2.27 -7.15
N ILE A 43 -2.60 2.09 -7.96
CA ILE A 43 -1.65 0.99 -7.80
C ILE A 43 -0.97 1.08 -6.42
N PHE A 44 -0.48 2.25 -6.03
CA PHE A 44 0.16 2.46 -4.74
C PHE A 44 -0.77 2.16 -3.57
N GLY A 45 -2.01 2.64 -3.64
CA GLY A 45 -3.04 2.36 -2.65
C GLY A 45 -3.36 0.87 -2.54
N ALA A 46 -3.55 0.20 -3.69
CA ALA A 46 -3.85 -1.23 -3.75
C ALA A 46 -2.72 -2.08 -3.15
N LEU A 47 -1.45 -1.78 -3.45
CA LEU A 47 -0.30 -2.49 -2.88
C LEU A 47 -0.23 -2.34 -1.35
N ASN A 48 -0.61 -1.18 -0.82
CA ASN A 48 -0.69 -0.93 0.62
C ASN A 48 -1.86 -1.67 1.28
N LEU A 49 -3.02 -1.76 0.62
CA LEU A 49 -4.13 -2.60 1.09
C LEU A 49 -3.81 -4.10 1.03
N VAL A 50 -3.09 -4.57 0.00
CA VAL A 50 -2.59 -5.95 -0.05
C VAL A 50 -1.64 -6.21 1.12
N SER A 51 -0.77 -5.25 1.43
CA SER A 51 0.11 -5.31 2.61
C SER A 51 -0.69 -5.41 3.91
N LEU A 52 -1.79 -4.65 4.02
CA LEU A 52 -2.72 -4.74 5.14
C LEU A 52 -3.45 -6.09 5.20
N ALA A 53 -3.87 -6.69 4.08
CA ALA A 53 -4.62 -7.94 4.09
C ALA A 53 -3.71 -9.15 4.41
N THR A 54 -2.51 -9.18 3.83
CA THR A 54 -1.62 -10.35 3.84
C THR A 54 -0.50 -10.26 4.87
N GLY A 55 -0.21 -9.08 5.41
CA GLY A 55 0.99 -8.84 6.21
C GLY A 55 2.29 -8.96 5.40
N TRP A 56 2.18 -8.91 4.06
CA TRP A 56 3.27 -9.04 3.12
C TRP A 56 3.31 -7.84 2.17
N CYS A 57 4.45 -7.14 2.15
CA CYS A 57 4.70 -6.09 1.17
C CYS A 57 5.50 -6.67 -0.01
N PRO A 58 4.98 -6.61 -1.25
CA PRO A 58 5.67 -7.09 -2.45
C PRO A 58 7.05 -6.44 -2.63
N VAL A 59 7.12 -5.11 -2.43
CA VAL A 59 8.35 -4.34 -2.58
C VAL A 59 9.42 -4.80 -1.58
N TYR A 60 9.04 -5.03 -0.32
CA TYR A 60 9.96 -5.55 0.70
C TYR A 60 10.38 -6.99 0.40
N SER A 61 9.49 -7.79 -0.18
CA SER A 61 9.82 -9.16 -0.59
C SER A 61 10.88 -9.17 -1.69
N ILE A 62 10.76 -8.29 -2.68
CA ILE A 62 11.74 -8.16 -3.76
C ILE A 62 13.07 -7.62 -3.21
N ALA A 63 13.01 -6.70 -2.25
CA ALA A 63 14.19 -6.12 -1.60
C ALA A 63 14.80 -6.99 -0.48
N ASN A 64 14.24 -8.18 -0.19
CA ASN A 64 14.63 -9.03 0.95
C ASN A 64 14.63 -8.30 2.32
N ILE A 65 13.65 -7.43 2.54
CA ILE A 65 13.42 -6.72 3.81
C ILE A 65 12.34 -7.44 4.62
N ASP A 66 12.63 -7.70 5.91
CA ASP A 66 11.65 -8.17 6.90
C ASP A 66 11.69 -7.22 8.11
N THR A 67 10.57 -6.52 8.36
CA THR A 67 10.46 -5.59 9.51
C THR A 67 9.84 -6.25 10.73
N ARG A 68 9.43 -7.52 10.66
CA ARG A 68 8.68 -8.19 11.72
C ARG A 68 9.46 -8.39 13.02
N SER A 69 10.80 -8.36 12.97
CA SER A 69 11.66 -8.49 14.16
C SER A 69 12.11 -7.15 14.75
N LYS A 70 11.66 -6.02 14.19
CA LYS A 70 11.91 -4.67 14.71
C LYS A 70 10.63 -4.13 15.35
#